data_AF-W1YTQ0-F1
#
_entry.id   AF-W1YTQ0-F1
#
_cell.length_a   1.000
_cell.length_b   1.000
_cell.length_c   1.000
_cell.angle_alpha   90.00
_cell.angle_beta   90.00
_cell.angle_gamma   90.00
#
_symmetry.space_group_name_H-M   'P 1'
#
loop_
_entity.id
_entity.type
_entity.pdbx_description
1 polymer ?
#
loop_
_entity_poly.entity_id
_entity_poly.type
_entity_poly.pdbx_seq_one_letter_code
_entity_poly.pdbx_strand_id
1 'polypeptide(L)'
;AIKGIRNMRAEMNVPLGKKAEVIVAPTDEALAQTVADHSDYFVTLAWAEKVTILGADDPKPENATVTVVNGMEVYLLLKDLIDGEKERE
;
A
#
# COMPACT_ATOMS: atom_id res chain seq x y z
N ALA A 1 1.66 7.75 -6.53
CA ALA A 1 1.42 6.62 -5.63
C ALA A 1 0.91 5.36 -6.35
N ILE A 2 -0.16 5.43 -7.15
CA ILE A 2 -0.77 4.26 -7.83
C ILE A 2 0.23 3.42 -8.66
N LYS A 3 1.09 4.07 -9.45
CA LYS A 3 2.14 3.37 -10.22
C LYS A 3 3.10 2.59 -9.30
N GLY A 4 3.46 3.18 -8.16
CA GLY A 4 4.27 2.52 -7.14
C GLY A 4 3.59 1.25 -6.62
N ILE A 5 2.30 1.33 -6.26
CA ILE A 5 1.53 0.16 -5.79
C ILE A 5 1.47 -0.94 -6.84
N ARG A 6 1.21 -0.59 -8.12
CA ARG A 6 1.19 -1.57 -9.22
C ARG A 6 2.55 -2.22 -9.45
N ASN A 7 3.63 -1.44 -9.35
CA ASN A 7 4.99 -1.97 -9.43
C ASN A 7 5.29 -2.93 -8.28
N MET A 8 4.99 -2.53 -7.04
CA MET A 8 5.18 -3.38 -5.87
C MET A 8 4.40 -4.69 -5.98
N ARG A 9 3.16 -4.64 -6.48
CA ARG A 9 2.37 -5.86 -6.75
C ARG A 9 3.06 -6.77 -7.76
N ALA A 10 3.63 -6.21 -8.82
CA ALA A 10 4.38 -6.98 -9.81
C ALA A 10 5.67 -7.58 -9.21
N GLU A 11 6.42 -6.80 -8.43
CA GLU A 11 7.66 -7.24 -7.75
C GLU A 11 7.38 -8.37 -6.75
N MET A 12 6.33 -8.20 -5.94
CA MET A 12 5.90 -9.19 -4.95
C MET A 12 5.09 -10.34 -5.56
N ASN A 13 4.89 -10.37 -6.88
CA ASN A 13 4.12 -11.42 -7.57
C ASN A 13 2.67 -11.55 -7.06
N VAL A 14 2.07 -10.44 -6.60
CA VAL A 14 0.69 -10.42 -6.11
C VAL A 14 -0.24 -10.74 -7.27
N PRO A 15 -1.11 -11.75 -7.15
CA PRO A 15 -2.00 -12.14 -8.24
C PRO A 15 -2.93 -10.98 -8.63
N LEU A 16 -3.08 -10.76 -9.94
CA LEU A 16 -3.86 -9.64 -10.49
C LEU A 16 -5.32 -9.65 -10.03
N GLY A 17 -5.88 -10.84 -9.79
CA GLY A 17 -7.26 -11.04 -9.35
C GLY A 17 -7.49 -10.86 -7.84
N LYS A 18 -6.44 -10.87 -7.00
CA LYS A 18 -6.60 -10.61 -5.56
C LYS A 18 -6.45 -9.12 -5.26
N LYS A 19 -7.38 -8.61 -4.46
CA LYS A 19 -7.29 -7.28 -3.89
C LYS A 19 -6.33 -7.31 -2.70
N ALA A 20 -5.58 -6.22 -2.52
CA ALA A 20 -4.61 -6.10 -1.45
C ALA A 20 -4.98 -4.96 -0.51
N GLU A 21 -4.76 -5.10 0.79
CA GLU A 21 -4.88 -3.96 1.68
C GLU A 21 -3.70 -3.00 1.47
N VAL A 22 -4.00 -1.73 1.29
CA VAL A 22 -3.02 -0.66 1.11
C VAL A 22 -3.11 0.26 2.31
N ILE A 23 -1.96 0.59 2.86
CA ILE A 23 -1.83 1.53 3.96
C ILE A 23 -0.97 2.69 3.48
N VAL A 24 -1.39 3.93 3.73
CA VAL A 24 -0.66 5.13 3.32
C VAL A 24 -0.30 5.92 4.58
N ALA A 25 0.99 6.14 4.81
CA ALA A 25 1.50 7.00 5.87
C ALA A 25 2.03 8.30 5.23
N PRO A 26 1.22 9.37 5.19
CA PRO A 26 1.67 10.68 4.76
C PRO A 26 2.61 11.30 5.80
N THR A 27 3.61 12.07 5.35
CA THR A 27 4.50 12.80 6.27
C THR A 27 3.87 14.05 6.87
N ASP A 28 2.84 14.59 6.21
CA ASP A 28 2.23 15.87 6.54
C ASP A 28 0.70 15.78 6.50
N GLU A 29 0.04 16.61 7.30
CA GLU A 29 -1.42 16.65 7.42
C GLU A 29 -2.12 17.03 6.10
N ALA A 30 -1.49 17.91 5.30
CA ALA A 30 -1.99 18.26 3.97
C ALA A 30 -2.01 17.06 3.00
N LEU A 31 -0.99 16.20 3.08
CA LEU A 31 -0.93 14.97 2.30
C LEU A 31 -1.97 13.96 2.82
N ALA A 32 -2.15 13.88 4.14
CA ALA A 32 -3.19 13.05 4.75
C ALA A 32 -4.59 13.43 4.27
N GLN A 33 -4.92 14.72 4.26
CA GLN A 33 -6.18 15.21 3.70
C GLN A 33 -6.31 14.90 2.22
N THR A 34 -5.25 15.10 1.43
CA THR A 34 -5.28 14.81 -0.01
C THR A 34 -5.54 13.32 -0.27
N VAL A 35 -4.90 12.43 0.50
CA VAL A 35 -5.12 10.98 0.37
C VAL A 35 -6.50 10.59 0.88
N ALA A 36 -7.00 11.22 1.94
CA ALA A 36 -8.35 10.96 2.44
C ALA A 36 -9.43 11.35 1.41
N ASP A 37 -9.31 12.56 0.83
CA ASP A 37 -10.21 13.08 -0.21
C ASP A 37 -10.20 12.20 -1.48
N HIS A 38 -9.03 11.63 -1.80
CA HIS A 38 -8.84 10.79 -2.98
C HIS A 38 -8.69 9.30 -2.69
N SER A 39 -9.08 8.83 -1.51
CA SER A 39 -8.87 7.44 -1.06
C SER A 39 -9.54 6.41 -1.98
N ASP A 40 -10.71 6.73 -2.55
CA ASP A 40 -11.44 5.90 -3.50
C ASP A 40 -10.62 5.61 -4.79
N TYR A 41 -9.84 6.59 -5.25
CA TYR A 41 -8.97 6.40 -6.41
C TYR A 41 -7.92 5.33 -6.17
N PHE A 42 -7.41 5.19 -4.94
CA PHE A 42 -6.44 4.14 -4.61
C PHE A 42 -7.09 2.77 -4.64
N VAL A 43 -8.31 2.62 -4.11
CA VAL A 43 -9.09 1.37 -4.19
C VAL A 43 -9.28 0.97 -5.64
N THR A 44 -9.80 1.86 -6.47
CA THR A 44 -10.15 1.56 -7.86
C THR A 44 -8.93 1.40 -8.76
N LEU A 45 -7.97 2.33 -8.70
CA LEU A 45 -6.84 2.35 -9.64
C LEU A 45 -5.66 1.48 -9.20
N ALA A 46 -5.48 1.25 -7.90
CA ALA A 46 -4.44 0.34 -7.40
C ALA A 46 -4.98 -1.09 -7.18
N TRP A 47 -6.30 -1.30 -7.32
CA TRP A 47 -6.99 -2.56 -7.03
C TRP A 47 -6.80 -2.97 -5.57
N ALA A 48 -6.87 -1.98 -4.68
CA ALA A 48 -6.80 -2.23 -3.25
C ALA A 48 -8.14 -2.73 -2.74
N GLU A 49 -8.12 -3.58 -1.71
CA GLU A 49 -9.34 -3.97 -0.99
C GLU A 49 -9.80 -2.84 -0.09
N LYS A 50 -8.83 -2.27 0.62
CA LYS A 50 -9.02 -1.22 1.59
C LYS A 50 -7.82 -0.30 1.59
N VAL A 51 -8.08 0.99 1.83
CA VAL A 51 -7.05 2.01 1.98
C VAL A 51 -7.16 2.55 3.40
N THR A 52 -6.10 2.39 4.17
CA THR A 52 -5.99 2.91 5.53
C THR A 52 -4.94 4.01 5.57
N ILE A 53 -5.22 5.11 6.24
CA ILE A 53 -4.25 6.19 6.42
C ILE A 53 -3.68 6.04 7.83
N LEU A 54 -2.36 5.90 7.95
CA LEU A 54 -1.68 5.88 9.26
C LEU A 54 -1.30 7.30 9.67
N GLY A 55 -1.46 7.61 10.96
CA GLY A 55 -0.85 8.77 11.57
C GLY A 55 0.65 8.57 11.78
N ALA A 56 1.35 9.66 12.12
CA ALA A 56 2.78 9.63 12.40
C ALA A 56 3.17 8.70 13.57
N ASP A 57 2.23 8.43 14.48
CA ASP A 57 2.42 7.62 15.69
C ASP A 57 1.88 6.18 15.55
N ASP A 58 1.24 5.85 14.41
CA ASP A 58 0.66 4.53 14.22
C ASP A 58 1.71 3.46 13.92
N PRO A 59 1.52 2.22 14.42
CA PRO A 59 2.45 1.14 14.18
C PRO A 59 2.48 0.75 12.70
N LYS A 60 3.69 0.71 12.13
CA LYS A 60 3.92 0.25 10.76
C LYS A 60 3.61 -1.26 10.65
N PRO A 61 2.96 -1.70 9.56
CA PRO A 61 2.66 -3.12 9.36
C PRO A 61 3.93 -3.94 9.18
N GLU A 62 4.10 -5.01 9.95
CA GLU A 62 5.29 -5.88 9.88
C GLU A 62 5.35 -6.73 8.60
N ASN A 63 4.19 -7.16 8.07
CA ASN A 63 4.11 -8.04 6.90
C ASN A 63 3.61 -7.30 5.65
N ALA A 64 4.26 -6.19 5.34
CA ALA A 64 3.95 -5.35 4.18
C ALA A 64 5.23 -4.93 3.46
N THR A 65 5.12 -4.78 2.14
CA THR A 65 6.16 -4.08 1.37
C THR A 65 5.88 -2.58 1.40
N VAL A 66 6.91 -1.74 1.41
CA VAL A 66 6.79 -0.27 1.50
C VAL A 66 7.49 0.42 0.34
N THR A 67 6.87 1.49 -0.17
CA THR A 67 7.49 2.38 -1.15
C THR A 67 7.22 3.83 -0.79
N VAL A 68 8.18 4.71 -1.05
CA VAL A 68 8.03 6.15 -0.80
C VAL A 68 7.67 6.85 -2.09
N VAL A 69 6.55 7.57 -2.11
CA VAL A 69 6.10 8.33 -3.28
C VAL A 69 5.74 9.76 -2.88
N ASN A 70 6.50 10.74 -3.39
CA ASN A 70 6.28 12.16 -3.10
C ASN A 70 6.15 12.46 -1.59
N GLY A 71 7.02 11.87 -0.77
CA GLY A 71 6.99 12.10 0.69
C GLY A 71 5.87 11.35 1.41
N MET A 72 5.20 10.38 0.78
CA MET A 72 4.25 9.50 1.46
C MET A 72 4.76 8.06 1.39
N GLU A 73 4.78 7.37 2.52
CA GLU A 73 5.07 5.94 2.55
C GLU A 73 3.79 5.18 2.22
N VAL A 74 3.86 4.25 1.27
CA VAL A 74 2.74 3.40 0.87
C VAL A 74 3.13 1.96 1.14
N TYR A 75 2.37 1.31 1.99
CA TYR A 75 2.53 -0.06 2.41
C TYR A 75 1.48 -0.92 1.72
N LEU A 76 1.91 -2.03 1.15
CA LEU A 76 1.02 -3.05 0.59
C LEU A 76 1.09 -4.26 1.52
N LEU A 77 -0.02 -4.56 2.20
CA LEU A 77 -0.13 -5.74 3.03
C LEU A 77 -0.14 -6.97 2.14
N LEU A 78 0.77 -7.90 2.45
CA LEU A 78 0.98 -9.11 1.69
C LEU A 78 0.33 -10.33 2.34
N LYS A 79 -0.20 -10.15 3.56
CA LYS A 79 -0.95 -11.15 4.30
C LYS A 79 -2.08 -11.71 3.41
N ASP A 80 -2.18 -13.03 3.30
CA ASP A 80 -3.14 -13.76 2.45
C ASP A 80 -2.98 -13.63 0.92
N LEU A 81 -2.04 -12.83 0.43
CA LEU A 81 -1.88 -12.57 -1.02
C LEU A 81 -0.77 -13.39 -1.67
N ILE A 82 0.31 -13.57 -0.93
CA ILE A 82 1.43 -14.40 -1.31
C ILE A 82 1.47 -15.56 -0.32
N ASP A 83 1.29 -16.78 -0.82
CA ASP A 83 1.80 -17.96 -0.11
C ASP A 83 3.30 -17.72 0.11
N GLY A 84 3.77 -17.91 1.34
CA GLY A 84 5.11 -17.55 1.81
C GLY A 84 6.27 -18.33 1.17
N GLU A 85 6.20 -18.61 -0.12
CA GLU A 85 7.21 -19.32 -0.91
C GLU A 85 8.09 -18.34 -1.69
N LYS A 86 8.48 -17.23 -1.05
CA LYS A 86 9.56 -16.35 -1.53
C LYS A 86 10.52 -15.94 -0.40
N GLU A 87 10.81 -16.86 0.50
CA GLU A 87 12.07 -16.86 1.23
C GLU A 87 13.07 -17.75 0.48
N ARG A 88 13.84 -17.15 -0.43
CA ARG A 88 15.19 -17.60 -0.87
C ARG A 88 15.67 -16.68 -2.00
N GLU A 89 16.45 -15.67 -1.63
CA GLU A 89 17.81 -15.42 -2.10
C GLU A 89 18.45 -14.25 -1.33
#